data_AF-A0A348WAC8-F1
#
_entry.id   AF-A0A348WAC8-F1
#
_cell.length_a   1.000
_cell.length_b   1.000
_cell.length_c   1.000
_cell.angle_alpha   90.00
_cell.angle_beta   90.00
_cell.angle_gamma   90.00
#
_symmetry.space_group_name_H-M   'P 1'
#
loop_
_entity.id
_entity.type
_entity.pdbx_description
1 polymer ?
#
loop_
_entity_poly.entity_id
_entity_poly.type
_entity_poly.pdbx_seq_one_letter_code
_entity_poly.pdbx_strand_id
1 'polypeptide(L)' 'EPTGNVDWEMSQRLLRLLIELNRMGKTVMIATHDLGLIRAAKSQVQARVLRISNRRLQLAGADL' A
#
# COMPACT_ATOMS: atom_id res chain seq x y z
N GLU A 1 -4.63 -7.99 7.43
CA GLU A 1 -4.33 -7.19 6.23
C GLU A 1 -5.41 -7.40 5.19
N PRO A 2 -5.76 -6.40 4.37
CA PRO A 2 -6.83 -6.51 3.38
C PRO A 2 -6.47 -7.47 2.23
N THR A 3 -5.20 -7.86 2.06
CA THR A 3 -4.73 -8.80 1.02
C THR A 3 -4.36 -10.19 1.53
N GLY A 4 -4.48 -10.46 2.85
CA GLY A 4 -3.95 -11.69 3.45
C GLY A 4 -4.62 -13.00 3.01
N ASN A 5 -5.77 -12.93 2.33
CA ASN A 5 -6.54 -14.07 1.81
C ASN A 5 -6.98 -13.88 0.35
N VAL A 6 -6.40 -12.91 -0.36
CA VAL A 6 -6.84 -12.48 -1.68
C VAL A 6 -5.74 -12.80 -2.69
N ASP A 7 -6.09 -13.41 -3.83
CA ASP A 7 -5.12 -13.66 -4.88
C ASP A 7 -4.49 -12.35 -5.41
N TRP A 8 -3.33 -12.47 -6.06
CA TRP A 8 -2.58 -11.31 -6.55
C TRP A 8 -3.43 -10.43 -7.49
N GLU A 9 -4.25 -11.03 -8.35
CA GLU A 9 -5.09 -10.31 -9.30
C GLU A 9 -6.13 -9.45 -8.59
N MET A 10 -6.84 -10.02 -7.62
CA MET A 10 -7.86 -9.32 -6.86
C MET A 10 -7.24 -8.26 -5.94
N SER A 11 -6.03 -8.48 -5.42
CA SER A 11 -5.27 -7.46 -4.70
C SER A 11 -4.97 -6.23 -5.56
N GLN A 12 -4.65 -6.42 -6.85
CA GLN A 12 -4.47 -5.31 -7.81
C GLN A 12 -5.78 -4.57 -8.07
N ARG A 13 -6.90 -5.27 -8.20
CA ARG A 13 -8.23 -4.64 -8.36
C ARG A 13 -8.59 -3.80 -7.14
N LEU A 14 -8.37 -4.32 -5.93
CA LEU A 14 -8.61 -3.59 -4.69
C LEU A 14 -7.72 -2.34 -4.60
N LEU A 15 -6.43 -2.48 -4.94
CA LEU A 15 -5.50 -1.35 -4.97
C LEU A 15 -5.98 -0.24 -5.91
N ARG A 16 -6.50 -0.58 -7.09
CA ARG A 16 -7.07 0.41 -8.02
C ARG A 16 -8.23 1.19 -7.38
N LEU A 17 -9.17 0.51 -6.73
CA LEU A 17 -10.29 1.18 -6.04
C LEU A 17 -9.79 2.12 -4.93
N LEU A 18 -8.82 1.68 -4.14
CA LEU A 18 -8.21 2.49 -3.08
C LEU A 18 -7.48 3.73 -3.64
N ILE A 19 -6.83 3.60 -4.79
CA ILE A 19 -6.19 4.71 -5.50
C ILE A 19 -7.23 5.71 -6.01
N GLU A 20 -8.35 5.24 -6.58
CA GLU A 20 -9.41 6.13 -7.03
C GLU A 20 -10.00 6.94 -5.87
N LEU A 21 -10.26 6.30 -4.73
CA LEU A 21 -10.69 7.00 -3.52
C LEU A 21 -9.66 8.07 -3.08
N ASN A 22 -8.37 7.76 -3.17
CA ASN A 22 -7.32 8.72 -2.86
C ASN A 22 -7.33 9.92 -3.82
N ARG A 23 -7.51 9.67 -5.12
CA ARG A 23 -7.65 10.73 -6.14
C ARG A 23 -8.90 11.59 -5.95
N MET A 24 -9.96 11.03 -5.38
CA MET A 24 -11.17 11.76 -4.97
C MET A 24 -10.98 12.59 -3.68
N GLY A 25 -9.75 12.68 -3.15
CA GLY A 25 -9.42 13.47 -1.96
C GLY A 25 -9.65 12.73 -0.64
N LYS A 26 -9.90 11.41 -0.66
CA LYS A 26 -10.00 10.62 0.57
C LYS A 26 -8.61 10.24 1.07
N THR A 27 -8.41 10.30 2.39
CA THR A 27 -7.21 9.75 3.02
C THR A 27 -7.34 8.24 3.11
N VAL A 28 -6.35 7.50 2.61
CA VAL A 28 -6.35 6.04 2.57
C VAL A 28 -5.07 5.52 3.23
N MET A 29 -5.19 4.56 4.15
CA MET A 29 -4.06 3.88 4.79
C MET A 29 -4.17 2.37 4.56
N ILE A 30 -3.10 1.77 4.04
CA ILE A 30 -3.04 0.34 3.70
C ILE A 30 -1.93 -0.29 4.53
N ALA A 31 -2.24 -1.39 5.22
CA ALA A 31 -1.25 -2.24 5.89
C ALA A 31 -1.09 -3.53 5.08
N THR A 32 0.11 -3.77 4.55
CA THR A 32 0.44 -4.97 3.76
C THR A 32 1.87 -5.43 4.04
N HIS A 33 2.11 -6.74 3.99
CA HIS A 33 3.44 -7.35 3.98
C HIS A 33 3.99 -7.54 2.56
N ASP A 34 3.19 -7.24 1.53
CA ASP A 34 3.53 -7.43 0.12
C ASP A 34 4.28 -6.22 -0.46
N LEU A 35 5.58 -6.38 -0.69
CA LEU A 35 6.43 -5.35 -1.29
C LEU A 35 6.05 -5.04 -2.75
N GLY A 36 5.51 -6.00 -3.49
CA GLY A 36 5.02 -5.82 -4.85
C GLY A 36 3.82 -4.87 -4.88
N LEU A 37 2.90 -5.01 -3.93
CA LEU A 37 1.74 -4.13 -3.80
C LEU A 37 2.17 -2.70 -3.44
N ILE A 38 3.14 -2.55 -2.53
CA ILE A 38 3.70 -1.25 -2.15
C ILE A 38 4.29 -0.54 -3.37
N ARG A 39 5.09 -1.25 -4.18
CA ARG A 39 5.67 -0.70 -5.41
C ARG A 39 4.61 -0.29 -6.43
N ALA A 40 3.60 -1.15 -6.65
CA ALA A 40 2.50 -0.87 -7.56
C ALA A 40 1.67 0.35 -7.14
N ALA A 41 1.55 0.61 -5.83
CA ALA A 41 0.91 1.81 -5.31
C ALA A 41 1.77 3.06 -5.55
N LYS A 42 3.07 2.99 -5.21
CA LYS A 42 4.04 4.10 -5.42
C LYS A 42 4.16 4.52 -6.88
N SER A 43 3.99 3.60 -7.83
CA SER A 43 4.04 3.92 -9.26
C SER A 43 2.80 4.68 -9.77
N GLN A 44 1.70 4.66 -9.03
CA GLN A 44 0.41 5.25 -9.46
C GLN A 44 0.03 6.51 -8.68
N VAL A 45 0.48 6.63 -7.44
CA VAL A 45 0.24 7.76 -6.54
C VAL A 45 1.45 8.02 -5.64
N GLN A 46 1.61 9.25 -5.16
CA GLN A 46 2.60 9.55 -4.12
C GLN A 46 2.14 8.92 -2.80
N ALA A 47 2.67 7.73 -2.49
CA ALA A 47 2.41 7.02 -1.25
C ALA A 47 3.58 7.17 -0.28
N ARG A 48 3.30 7.56 0.97
CA ARG A 48 4.28 7.50 2.07
C ARG A 48 4.30 6.09 2.62
N VAL A 49 5.49 5.49 2.73
CA VAL A 49 5.64 4.12 3.25
C VAL A 49 6.22 4.17 4.66
N LEU A 50 5.56 3.46 5.56
CA LEU A 50 5.99 3.29 6.94
C LEU A 50 6.26 1.81 7.17
N ARG A 51 7.39 1.48 7.80
CA ARG A 51 7.76 0.12 8.16
C ARG A 51 7.60 -0.06 9.67
N ILE A 52 6.92 -1.12 10.08
CA ILE A 52 6.87 -1.53 11.48
C ILE A 52 7.83 -2.71 11.65
N SER A 53 8.83 -2.54 12.52
CA SER A 53 9.78 -3.61 12.89
C SER A 53 10.17 -3.46 14.35
N ASN A 54 10.36 -4.57 15.06
CA ASN A 54 10.67 -4.59 16.49
C ASN A 54 9.69 -3.73 17.33
N ARG A 55 8.40 -3.78 16.97
CA ARG A 55 7.32 -2.97 17.58
C ARG A 55 7.55 -1.45 17.51
N ARG A 56 8.39 -0.98 16.58
CA ARG A 56 8.66 0.44 16.34
C ARG A 56 8.29 0.80 14.90
N LEU A 57 7.72 1.99 14.74
CA LEU A 57 7.44 2.61 13.45
C LEU A 57 8.72 3.29 12.94
N GLN A 58 9.09 3.01 11.70
CA GLN A 58 10.22 3.60 11.01
C GLN A 58 9.74 4.17 9.67
N LEU A 59 10.27 5.32 9.26
CA LEU A 59 10.11 5.77 7.88
C LEU A 59 10.78 4.74 6.98
N ALA A 60 10.06 4.22 6.00
CA ALA A 60 10.70 3.40 5.00
C ALA A 60 11.43 4.33 4.01
N GLY A 61 12.72 4.05 3.79
CA GLY A 61 13.56 4.83 2.88
C GLY A 61 13.07 4.80 1.43
N ALA A 62 13.73 5.57 0.57
CA ALA A 62 13.38 5.71 -0.85
C ALA A 62 13.41 4.38 -1.63
N ASP A 63 14.22 3.41 -1.18
CA ASP A 63 14.58 2.17 -1.90
C ASP A 63 13.56 1.02 -1.78
N LEU A 64 12.27 1.30 -1.53
CA LEU A 64 11.19 0.31 -1.62
C LEU A 64 10.45 0.33 -2.96
#